data_AF-A0A7Z7W111-F1
#
_entry.id   AF-A0A7Z7W111-F1
#
_cell.length_a   1.000
_cell.length_b   1.000
_cell.length_c   1.000
_cell.angle_alpha   90.00
_cell.angle_beta   90.00
_cell.angle_gamma   90.00
#
_symmetry.space_group_name_H-M   'P 1'
#
loop_
_entity.id
_entity.type
_entity.pdbx_description
1 polymer ?
#
loop_
_entity_poly.entity_id
_entity_poly.type
_entity_poly.pdbx_seq_one_letter_code
_entity_poly.pdbx_strand_id
1 'polypeptide(L)'
;MYSYGGVTKKNQGAYYDYLSAPRFVIKKEVGAGVSVHVKRYYIYKEEISLKELDFKLRQYLIQDFDLYKKFPKASKIKVTMKDGGYYTFELNKKLQTNRMSDVIDGRNIEKIEANIR
;
A
#
# COMPACT_ATOMS: atom_id res chain seq x y z
N MET A 1 -12.10 20.81 -7.15
CA MET A 1 -11.51 19.46 -7.22
C MET A 1 -12.43 18.51 -6.46
N TYR A 2 -12.97 17.48 -7.11
CA TYR A 2 -13.81 16.45 -6.45
C TYR A 2 -12.97 15.21 -6.11
N SER A 3 -13.15 14.65 -4.91
CA SER A 3 -12.34 13.55 -4.37
C SER A 3 -13.18 12.72 -3.39
N TYR A 4 -13.02 11.40 -3.37
CA TYR A 4 -13.78 10.48 -2.51
C TYR A 4 -12.97 10.05 -1.29
N GLY A 5 -13.46 10.27 -0.08
CA GLY A 5 -12.83 9.78 1.15
C GLY A 5 -11.38 10.24 1.35
N GLY A 6 -10.62 9.49 2.15
CA GLY A 6 -9.23 9.81 2.49
C GLY A 6 -9.06 10.84 3.60
N VAL A 7 -10.12 11.14 4.36
CA VAL A 7 -10.06 12.01 5.54
C VAL A 7 -9.58 11.19 6.73
N THR A 8 -8.59 11.70 7.46
CA THR A 8 -8.00 11.07 8.65
C THR A 8 -7.78 12.16 9.70
N LYS A 9 -7.74 11.78 10.98
CA LYS A 9 -7.32 12.72 12.02
C LYS A 9 -5.84 13.08 11.81
N LYS A 10 -5.48 14.31 12.20
CA LYS A 10 -4.08 14.70 12.32
C LYS A 10 -3.41 13.92 13.44
N ASN A 11 -2.09 13.77 13.36
CA ASN A 11 -1.32 13.19 14.45
C ASN A 11 -1.52 14.01 15.73
N GLN A 12 -1.67 13.32 16.86
CA GLN A 12 -1.72 13.95 18.17
C GLN A 12 -0.34 13.94 18.85
N GLY A 13 0.47 12.91 18.61
CA GLY A 13 1.85 12.85 19.08
C GLY A 13 2.80 13.74 18.29
N ALA A 14 3.89 14.17 18.94
CA ALA A 14 5.02 14.83 18.30
C ALA A 14 6.01 13.77 17.81
N TYR A 15 6.27 13.75 16.50
CA TYR A 15 7.19 12.80 15.87
C TYR A 15 8.21 13.57 15.03
N TYR A 16 9.50 13.32 15.26
CA TYR A 16 10.58 13.95 14.51
C TYR A 16 10.71 13.36 13.09
N ASP A 17 10.39 12.07 12.93
CA ASP A 17 10.51 11.33 11.68
C ASP A 17 9.33 10.34 11.53
N TYR A 18 9.52 9.20 10.85
CA TYR A 18 8.52 8.16 10.66
C TYR A 18 8.08 7.51 11.98
N LEU A 19 6.78 7.18 12.07
CA LEU A 19 6.19 6.44 13.18
C LEU A 19 6.35 4.93 12.99
N SER A 20 6.39 4.48 11.74
CA SER A 20 6.51 3.07 11.39
C SER A 20 7.22 2.90 10.03
N ALA A 21 7.95 1.81 9.89
CA ALA A 21 8.69 1.46 8.68
C ALA A 21 8.53 -0.03 8.34
N PRO A 22 7.30 -0.49 8.02
CA PRO A 22 7.06 -1.87 7.61
C PRO A 22 7.89 -2.21 6.37
N ARG A 23 8.27 -3.50 6.27
CA ARG A 23 8.89 -4.01 5.03
C ARG A 23 7.85 -3.98 3.92
N PHE A 24 8.24 -3.42 2.78
CA PHE A 24 7.51 -3.52 1.53
C PHE A 24 8.25 -4.46 0.60
N VAL A 25 7.69 -5.66 0.42
CA VAL A 25 8.25 -6.73 -0.40
C VAL A 25 7.49 -6.79 -1.72
N ILE A 26 8.20 -6.67 -2.82
CA ILE A 26 7.64 -6.68 -4.18
C ILE A 26 8.18 -7.92 -4.87
N LYS A 27 7.27 -8.80 -5.29
CA LYS A 27 7.57 -9.99 -6.07
C LYS A 27 7.06 -9.78 -7.49
N LYS A 28 7.97 -9.74 -8.47
CA LYS A 28 7.65 -9.55 -9.89
C LYS A 28 7.96 -10.82 -10.68
N GLU A 29 7.02 -11.31 -11.47
CA GLU A 29 7.26 -12.39 -12.42
C GLU A 29 8.24 -11.92 -13.51
N VAL A 30 9.32 -12.68 -13.74
CA VAL A 30 10.30 -12.38 -14.79
C VAL A 30 10.65 -13.67 -15.52
N GLY A 31 10.03 -13.87 -16.70
CA GLY A 31 10.18 -15.11 -17.46
C GLY A 31 9.66 -16.32 -16.66
N ALA A 32 10.52 -17.29 -16.40
CA ALA A 32 10.24 -18.47 -15.57
C ALA A 32 10.56 -18.27 -14.08
N GLY A 33 11.07 -17.10 -13.68
CA GLY A 33 11.51 -16.80 -12.32
C GLY A 33 10.70 -15.70 -11.64
N VAL A 34 11.11 -15.37 -10.41
CA VAL A 34 10.55 -14.28 -9.60
C VAL A 34 11.68 -13.37 -9.14
N SER A 35 11.58 -12.08 -9.46
CA SER A 35 12.43 -11.04 -8.88
C SER A 35 11.83 -10.55 -7.57
N VAL A 36 12.65 -10.40 -6.54
CA VAL A 36 12.23 -9.91 -5.21
C VAL A 36 12.95 -8.62 -4.90
N HIS A 37 12.18 -7.56 -4.66
CA HIS A 37 12.67 -6.28 -4.17
C HIS A 37 12.12 -6.00 -2.77
N VAL A 38 12.96 -5.52 -1.87
CA VAL A 38 12.55 -5.20 -0.48
C VAL A 38 13.01 -3.80 -0.15
N LYS A 39 12.08 -2.99 0.36
CA LYS A 39 12.38 -1.66 0.92
C LYS A 39 11.60 -1.41 2.19
N ARG A 40 11.88 -0.27 2.84
CA ARG A 40 11.05 0.27 3.91
C ARG A 40 9.98 1.18 3.32
N TYR A 41 8.75 1.07 3.81
CA TYR A 41 7.68 2.01 3.54
C TYR A 41 7.49 2.90 4.76
N TYR A 42 8.00 4.13 4.71
CA TYR A 42 7.95 5.06 5.84
C TYR A 42 6.55 5.64 6.01
N ILE A 43 6.02 5.53 7.22
CA ILE A 43 4.69 5.99 7.60
C ILE A 43 4.84 7.13 8.60
N TYR A 44 4.27 8.28 8.25
CA TYR A 44 4.37 9.53 9.02
C TYR A 44 3.04 9.94 9.67
N LYS A 45 2.00 9.09 9.57
CA LYS A 45 0.67 9.36 10.10
C LYS A 45 0.24 8.27 11.07
N GLU A 46 -0.37 8.68 12.19
CA GLU A 46 -1.04 7.77 13.12
C GLU A 46 -2.24 7.13 12.44
N GLU A 47 -3.12 7.94 11.84
CA GLU A 47 -4.24 7.48 11.03
C GLU A 47 -3.93 7.63 9.54
N ILE A 48 -3.97 6.52 8.80
CA ILE A 48 -3.79 6.49 7.35
C ILE A 48 -5.01 5.85 6.68
N SER A 49 -5.49 6.46 5.60
CA SER A 49 -6.60 5.89 4.84
C SER A 49 -6.12 4.79 3.89
N LEU A 50 -6.98 3.80 3.62
CA LEU A 50 -6.68 2.80 2.59
C LEU A 50 -6.50 3.42 1.20
N LYS A 51 -7.17 4.55 0.93
CA LYS A 51 -6.98 5.34 -0.28
C LYS A 51 -5.56 5.87 -0.42
N GLU A 52 -4.99 6.43 0.65
CA GLU A 52 -3.63 6.97 0.62
C GLU A 52 -2.61 5.85 0.39
N LEU A 53 -2.77 4.71 1.08
CA LEU A 53 -1.92 3.54 0.88
C LEU A 53 -2.02 3.01 -0.55
N ASP A 54 -3.23 2.75 -1.05
CA ASP A 54 -3.46 2.24 -2.40
C ASP A 54 -2.83 3.16 -3.46
N PHE A 55 -3.07 4.48 -3.35
CA PHE A 55 -2.54 5.45 -4.30
C PHE A 55 -1.01 5.50 -4.29
N LYS A 56 -0.38 5.68 -3.12
CA LYS A 56 1.09 5.79 -3.01
C LYS A 56 1.79 4.50 -3.42
N LEU A 57 1.26 3.34 -3.03
CA LEU A 57 1.85 2.05 -3.38
C LEU A 57 1.73 1.79 -4.89
N ARG A 58 0.57 2.07 -5.52
CA ARG A 58 0.43 1.96 -6.97
C ARG A 58 1.33 2.94 -7.71
N GLN A 59 1.41 4.19 -7.26
CA GLN A 59 2.27 5.20 -7.87
C GLN A 59 3.72 4.72 -7.91
N TYR A 60 4.23 4.19 -6.80
CA TYR A 60 5.58 3.62 -6.74
C TYR A 60 5.77 2.44 -7.71
N LEU A 61 4.82 1.50 -7.75
CA LEU A 61 4.90 0.35 -8.65
C LEU A 61 4.80 0.73 -10.14
N ILE A 62 4.08 1.81 -10.47
CA ILE A 62 4.01 2.34 -11.84
C ILE A 62 5.37 2.92 -12.26
N GLN A 63 6.00 3.69 -11.35
CA GLN A 63 7.28 4.36 -11.61
C GLN A 63 8.43 3.36 -11.75
N ASP A 64 8.54 2.41 -10.82
CA ASP A 64 9.76 1.61 -10.67
C ASP A 64 9.60 0.15 -11.14
N PHE A 65 8.36 -0.33 -11.32
CA PHE A 65 8.08 -1.75 -11.59
C PHE A 65 7.20 -2.01 -12.81
N ASP A 66 6.92 -0.99 -13.63
CA ASP A 66 6.13 -1.09 -14.86
C ASP A 66 4.66 -1.50 -14.65
N LEU A 67 4.10 -1.25 -13.46
CA LEU A 67 2.69 -1.50 -13.23
C LEU A 67 1.84 -0.75 -14.27
N TYR A 68 0.90 -1.47 -14.90
CA TYR A 68 0.05 -1.02 -16.01
C TYR A 68 0.71 -0.87 -17.39
N LYS A 69 2.03 -1.10 -17.56
CA LYS A 69 2.59 -1.31 -18.91
C LYS A 69 2.12 -2.64 -19.52
N LYS A 70 1.70 -3.58 -18.68
CA LYS A 70 0.98 -4.81 -19.04
C LYS A 70 -0.28 -4.92 -18.19
N PHE A 71 -1.28 -5.65 -18.69
CA PHE A 71 -2.49 -5.92 -17.91
C PHE A 71 -2.14 -6.70 -16.63
N PRO A 72 -2.49 -6.18 -15.44
CA PRO A 72 -1.99 -6.70 -14.16
C PRO A 72 -2.61 -8.04 -13.75
N LYS A 73 -3.60 -8.59 -14.46
CA LYS A 73 -4.24 -9.90 -14.17
C LYS A 73 -4.62 -10.07 -12.69
N ALA A 74 -3.96 -10.97 -11.95
CA ALA A 74 -4.20 -11.27 -10.55
C ALA A 74 -3.24 -10.54 -9.59
N SER A 75 -2.51 -9.53 -10.10
CA SER A 75 -1.59 -8.74 -9.29
C SER A 75 -2.34 -8.04 -8.16
N LYS A 76 -1.75 -8.08 -6.96
CA LYS A 76 -2.38 -7.57 -5.74
C LYS A 76 -1.35 -7.07 -4.76
N ILE A 77 -1.76 -6.11 -3.95
CA ILE A 77 -1.03 -5.65 -2.77
C ILE A 77 -1.77 -6.17 -1.54
N LYS A 78 -1.04 -6.75 -0.60
CA LYS A 78 -1.53 -7.18 0.71
C LYS A 78 -0.85 -6.35 1.79
N VAL A 79 -1.63 -5.65 2.59
CA VAL A 79 -1.19 -4.97 3.81
C VAL A 79 -1.56 -5.88 4.98
N THR A 80 -0.56 -6.41 5.69
CA THR A 80 -0.76 -7.26 6.86
C THR A 80 -0.57 -6.43 8.11
N MET A 81 -1.49 -6.56 9.06
CA MET A 81 -1.51 -5.86 10.33
C MET A 81 -0.88 -6.74 11.43
N LYS A 82 -0.44 -6.12 12.53
CA LYS A 82 0.18 -6.80 13.68
C LYS A 82 -0.74 -7.78 14.39
N ASP A 83 -2.04 -7.54 14.35
CA ASP A 83 -3.08 -8.43 14.90
C ASP A 83 -3.39 -9.65 14.00
N GLY A 84 -2.69 -9.80 12.87
CA GLY A 84 -2.91 -10.85 11.88
C GLY A 84 -3.97 -10.52 10.83
N GLY A 85 -4.74 -9.42 11.01
CA GLY A 85 -5.66 -8.90 10.02
C GLY A 85 -4.95 -8.44 8.75
N TYR A 86 -5.67 -8.32 7.64
CA TYR A 86 -5.09 -7.83 6.40
C TYR A 86 -6.08 -7.12 5.48
N TYR A 87 -5.53 -6.23 4.65
CA TYR A 87 -6.24 -5.55 3.57
C TYR A 87 -5.63 -5.94 2.24
N THR A 88 -6.48 -6.09 1.22
CA THR A 88 -6.03 -6.39 -0.15
C THR A 88 -6.46 -5.27 -1.11
N PHE A 89 -5.54 -4.91 -2.00
CA PHE A 89 -5.78 -4.06 -3.15
C PHE A 89 -5.55 -4.88 -4.42
N GLU A 90 -6.63 -5.17 -5.15
CA GLU A 90 -6.56 -5.78 -6.46
C GLU A 90 -6.10 -4.73 -7.47
N LEU A 91 -5.01 -5.01 -8.19
CA LEU A 91 -4.40 -4.02 -9.09
C LEU A 91 -5.09 -3.95 -10.44
N ASN A 92 -5.94 -4.93 -10.78
CA ASN A 92 -6.74 -4.97 -12.01
C ASN A 92 -7.99 -4.08 -11.99
N LYS A 93 -8.31 -3.47 -10.84
CA LYS A 93 -9.44 -2.56 -10.67
C LYS A 93 -9.05 -1.41 -9.76
N LYS A 94 -9.81 -0.32 -9.81
CA LYS A 94 -9.66 0.80 -8.88
C LYS A 94 -10.13 0.38 -7.49
N LEU A 95 -9.54 0.95 -6.44
CA LEU A 95 -10.08 0.81 -5.08
C LEU A 95 -11.56 1.23 -5.05
N GLN A 96 -12.39 0.42 -4.41
CA GLN A 96 -13.83 0.67 -4.29
C GLN A 96 -14.07 1.95 -3.48
N THR A 97 -15.01 2.79 -3.92
CA THR A 97 -15.25 4.12 -3.33
C THR A 97 -15.66 4.07 -1.86
N ASN A 98 -16.43 3.05 -1.45
CA ASN A 98 -16.79 2.81 -0.05
C ASN A 98 -15.57 2.55 0.85
N ARG A 99 -14.54 1.87 0.32
CA ARG A 99 -13.30 1.57 1.04
C ARG A 99 -12.32 2.74 1.11
N MET A 100 -12.57 3.83 0.38
CA MET A 100 -11.68 5.00 0.40
C MET A 100 -11.78 5.80 1.71
N SER A 101 -12.83 5.58 2.50
CA SER A 101 -13.01 6.18 3.82
C SER A 101 -12.52 5.26 4.96
N ASP A 102 -12.07 4.04 4.65
CA ASP A 102 -11.49 3.15 5.65
C ASP A 102 -10.16 3.73 6.14
N VAL A 103 -10.03 3.81 7.47
CA VAL A 103 -8.84 4.34 8.15
C VAL A 103 -8.26 3.26 9.04
N ILE A 104 -6.93 3.15 9.04
CA ILE A 104 -6.19 2.23 9.90
C ILE A 104 -5.09 2.97 10.67
N ASP A 105 -4.66 2.38 11.78
CA ASP A 105 -3.50 2.86 12.51
C ASP A 105 -2.21 2.47 11.76
N GLY A 106 -1.47 3.48 11.30
CA GLY A 106 -0.23 3.32 10.56
C GLY A 106 0.88 2.60 11.34
N ARG A 107 0.82 2.64 12.69
CA ARG A 107 1.76 1.95 13.58
C ARG A 107 1.49 0.44 13.66
N ASN A 108 0.27 0.03 13.29
CA ASN A 108 -0.18 -1.36 13.36
C ASN A 108 0.06 -2.14 12.08
N ILE A 109 0.64 -1.53 11.05
CA ILE A 109 1.04 -2.24 9.83
C ILE A 109 2.33 -3.03 10.13
N GLU A 110 2.26 -4.34 9.92
CA GLU A 110 3.38 -5.28 10.12
C GLU A 110 4.24 -5.35 8.85
N LYS A 111 3.59 -5.61 7.70
CA LYS A 111 4.26 -5.76 6.41
C LYS A 111 3.34 -5.44 5.25
N ILE A 112 3.95 -5.07 4.12
CA ILE A 112 3.28 -4.85 2.85
C ILE A 112 3.91 -5.78 1.82
N GLU A 113 3.08 -6.49 1.06
CA GLU A 113 3.53 -7.41 0.02
C GLU A 113 2.80 -7.10 -1.29
N ALA A 114 3.53 -6.78 -2.36
CA ALA A 114 2.99 -6.67 -3.70
C ALA A 114 3.43 -7.87 -4.53
N ASN A 115 2.47 -8.55 -5.17
CA ASN A 115 2.74 -9.57 -6.16
C ASN A 115 2.28 -9.01 -7.51
N ILE A 116 3.21 -8.84 -8.44
CA ILE A 116 3.01 -8.19 -9.73
C ILE A 116 3.59 -9.03 -10.87
N ARG A 117 3.10 -8.79 -12.09
CA ARG A 117 3.52 -9.47 -13.31
C ARG A 117 4.47 -8.62 -14.16
#